data_AF-A0A519SRJ2-F1
#
_entry.id   AF-A0A519SRJ2-F1
#
_cell.length_a   1.000
_cell.length_b   1.000
_cell.length_c   1.000
_cell.angle_alpha   90.00
_cell.angle_beta   90.00
_cell.angle_gamma   90.00
#
_symmetry.space_group_name_H-M   'P 1'
#
loop_
_entity.id
_entity.type
_entity.pdbx_description
1 polymer ?
#
loop_
_entity_poly.entity_id
_entity_poly.type
_entity_poly.pdbx_seq_one_letter_code
_entity_poly.pdbx_strand_id
1 'polypeptide(L)'
;MADAATTLVEAGAAHRTDQTRKRGTRRNDLDVTVDNDYVNEQLNRVLYALDAFKKGDVSVRLTKQNNDIFSEIAEAYNSMVEMIGGVGGEVSRISKVAGVEGNLKARASADGASGFWRDMLNNINGLVDSIAVPVLEVGKVLKNISKGNLDESFQIPVSGDFKVMAETINRTIDNLNVFAGEVSRVAQEVGTEGKLGGQAVVPNVGGVWKELTENVNTMAAALTSQVRDIATVTTAVARGDLSQKMTVDVKGELLQLKENLNQMVDSLNLFAG
;
A
#
# COMPACT_ATOMS: atom_id res chain seq x y z
N MET A 1 104.75 -8.23 -1.99
CA MET A 1 105.87 -9.19 -2.17
C MET A 1 105.25 -10.42 -2.80
N ALA A 2 105.52 -10.87 -4.02
CA ALA A 2 106.48 -10.58 -5.08
C ALA A 2 105.72 -10.74 -6.43
N ASP A 3 105.86 -9.89 -7.43
CA ASP A 3 106.97 -9.67 -8.37
C ASP A 3 106.96 -10.61 -9.59
N ALA A 4 107.40 -10.02 -10.70
CA ALA A 4 107.13 -10.26 -12.10
C ALA A 4 107.62 -11.57 -12.73
N ALA A 5 107.04 -11.91 -13.90
CA ALA A 5 107.83 -12.36 -15.05
C ALA A 5 107.06 -12.13 -16.38
N THR A 6 107.63 -11.20 -17.15
CA THR A 6 107.37 -10.83 -18.54
C THR A 6 107.73 -11.95 -19.51
N THR A 7 106.96 -12.15 -20.59
CA THR A 7 107.53 -12.46 -21.92
C THR A 7 106.55 -12.02 -23.02
N LEU A 8 107.14 -11.44 -24.05
CA LEU A 8 106.54 -10.65 -25.12
C LEU A 8 106.82 -11.39 -26.45
N VAL A 9 106.07 -11.02 -27.50
CA VAL A 9 106.43 -11.02 -28.95
C VAL A 9 105.57 -11.89 -29.89
N GLU A 10 104.70 -11.18 -30.64
CA GLU A 10 104.35 -11.24 -32.09
C GLU A 10 103.71 -12.51 -32.70
N ALA A 11 102.89 -12.47 -33.76
CA ALA A 11 102.21 -11.46 -34.59
C ALA A 11 101.25 -12.22 -35.54
N GLY A 12 100.24 -11.56 -36.13
CA GLY A 12 99.70 -12.02 -37.43
C GLY A 12 98.21 -11.81 -37.72
N ALA A 13 97.96 -10.87 -38.65
CA ALA A 13 96.94 -10.88 -39.71
C ALA A 13 95.52 -10.30 -39.46
N ALA A 14 95.44 -9.05 -39.94
CA ALA A 14 94.34 -8.23 -40.43
C ALA A 14 93.12 -8.89 -41.13
N HIS A 15 91.95 -8.37 -40.73
CA HIS A 15 90.92 -7.69 -41.53
C HIS A 15 90.29 -8.38 -42.76
N ARG A 16 89.04 -8.84 -42.57
CA ARG A 16 88.03 -9.02 -43.63
C ARG A 16 87.18 -7.76 -43.77
N THR A 17 87.04 -7.26 -44.98
CA THR A 17 85.92 -6.38 -45.39
C THR A 17 85.14 -7.12 -46.46
N ASP A 18 83.86 -7.36 -46.22
CA ASP A 18 82.91 -7.70 -47.28
C ASP A 18 81.59 -6.96 -47.04
N GLN A 19 81.20 -6.17 -48.04
CA GLN A 19 79.95 -5.45 -48.10
C GLN A 19 78.89 -6.37 -48.71
N THR A 20 77.83 -6.69 -47.96
CA THR A 20 76.57 -7.13 -48.58
C THR A 20 75.36 -6.51 -47.88
N ARG A 21 74.58 -5.79 -48.67
CA ARG A 21 73.28 -5.16 -48.37
C ARG A 21 72.30 -6.16 -47.74
N LYS A 22 71.78 -5.87 -46.54
CA LYS A 22 70.50 -6.44 -46.06
C LYS A 22 69.35 -5.55 -46.53
N ARG A 23 68.55 -6.05 -47.48
CA ARG A 23 67.24 -5.50 -47.85
C ARG A 23 66.24 -6.66 -47.85
N GLY A 24 65.43 -6.78 -46.79
CA GLY A 24 64.34 -7.75 -46.73
C GLY A 24 64.05 -8.32 -45.34
N THR A 25 63.45 -7.53 -44.44
CA THR A 25 62.79 -8.06 -43.22
C THR A 25 61.79 -7.10 -42.56
N ARG A 26 61.20 -6.13 -43.28
CA ARG A 26 60.23 -5.17 -42.68
C ARG A 26 58.75 -5.54 -42.87
N ARG A 27 58.41 -6.62 -43.57
CA ARG A 27 57.00 -6.88 -43.94
C ARG A 27 56.23 -7.75 -42.93
N ASN A 28 56.91 -8.56 -42.12
CA ASN A 28 56.27 -9.46 -41.15
C ASN A 28 56.02 -8.80 -39.78
N ASP A 29 56.93 -7.94 -39.31
CA ASP A 29 56.80 -7.28 -38.00
C ASP A 29 55.67 -6.25 -37.95
N LEU A 30 55.28 -5.69 -39.10
CA LEU A 30 54.18 -4.73 -39.23
C LEU A 30 52.80 -5.40 -39.22
N ASP A 31 52.70 -6.67 -39.62
CA ASP A 31 51.42 -7.40 -39.70
C ASP A 31 51.03 -7.97 -38.32
N VAL A 32 52.02 -8.45 -37.55
CA VAL A 32 51.83 -8.98 -36.19
C VAL A 32 51.60 -7.87 -35.14
N THR A 33 52.19 -6.68 -35.34
CA THR A 33 51.99 -5.54 -34.42
C THR A 33 50.60 -4.90 -34.60
N VAL A 34 50.10 -4.78 -35.83
CA VAL A 34 48.75 -4.25 -36.11
C VAL A 34 47.65 -5.16 -35.54
N ASP A 35 47.82 -6.48 -35.58
CA ASP A 35 46.88 -7.45 -34.99
C ASP A 35 46.85 -7.36 -33.45
N ASN A 36 48.01 -7.22 -32.79
CA ASN A 36 48.09 -7.03 -31.34
C ASN A 36 47.55 -5.68 -30.87
N ASP A 37 47.82 -4.59 -31.60
CA ASP A 37 47.32 -3.26 -31.25
C ASP A 37 45.79 -3.20 -31.35
N TYR A 38 45.21 -3.82 -32.39
CA TYR A 38 43.76 -3.97 -32.54
C TYR A 38 43.15 -4.76 -31.36
N VAL A 39 43.70 -5.92 -31.03
CA VAL A 39 43.22 -6.75 -29.91
C VAL A 39 43.28 -5.99 -28.59
N ASN A 40 44.39 -5.29 -28.31
CA ASN A 40 44.54 -4.49 -27.09
C ASN A 40 43.54 -3.33 -27.02
N GLU A 41 43.28 -2.65 -28.14
CA GLU A 41 42.28 -1.60 -28.20
C GLU A 41 40.87 -2.14 -27.88
N GLN A 42 40.47 -3.26 -28.49
CA GLN A 42 39.16 -3.86 -28.22
C GLN A 42 39.02 -4.34 -26.77
N LEU A 43 40.06 -4.95 -26.19
CA LEU A 43 40.06 -5.36 -24.78
C LEU A 43 39.93 -4.15 -23.84
N ASN A 44 40.62 -3.04 -24.13
CA ASN A 44 40.48 -1.81 -23.35
C ASN A 44 39.06 -1.23 -23.43
N ARG A 45 38.40 -1.31 -24.59
CA ARG A 45 37.00 -0.88 -24.76
C ARG A 45 36.04 -1.74 -23.94
N VAL A 46 36.21 -3.06 -23.98
CA VAL A 46 35.41 -3.99 -23.16
C VAL A 46 35.63 -3.73 -21.67
N LEU A 47 36.88 -3.55 -21.24
CA LEU A 47 37.20 -3.24 -19.84
C LEU A 47 36.55 -1.93 -19.38
N TYR A 48 36.60 -0.88 -20.21
CA TYR A 48 35.92 0.38 -19.94
C TYR A 48 34.41 0.19 -19.78
N ALA A 49 33.78 -0.55 -20.70
CA ALA A 49 32.35 -0.80 -20.66
C ALA A 49 31.94 -1.59 -19.40
N LEU A 50 32.73 -2.61 -19.03
CA LEU A 50 32.51 -3.38 -17.80
C LEU A 50 32.71 -2.53 -16.53
N ASP A 51 33.67 -1.61 -16.51
CA ASP A 51 33.86 -0.69 -15.37
C ASP A 51 32.71 0.33 -15.27
N ALA A 52 32.22 0.85 -16.39
CA ALA A 52 31.04 1.71 -16.43
C ALA A 52 29.79 0.96 -15.92
N PHE A 53 29.57 -0.26 -16.43
CA PHE A 53 28.47 -1.12 -15.99
C PHE A 53 28.55 -1.43 -14.48
N LYS A 54 29.73 -1.76 -13.97
CA LYS A 54 29.97 -1.99 -12.53
C LYS A 54 29.61 -0.77 -11.68
N LYS A 55 29.77 0.44 -12.20
CA LYS A 55 29.38 1.70 -11.55
C LYS A 55 27.89 2.05 -11.71
N GLY A 56 27.12 1.20 -12.40
CA GLY A 56 25.70 1.41 -12.67
C GLY A 56 25.40 2.24 -13.91
N ASP A 57 26.40 2.58 -14.72
CA ASP A 57 26.20 3.26 -16.00
C ASP A 57 25.84 2.24 -17.09
N VAL A 58 24.53 2.13 -17.34
CA VAL A 58 23.95 1.27 -18.38
C VAL A 58 23.76 2.00 -19.71
N SER A 59 24.36 3.18 -19.90
CA SER A 59 24.29 3.93 -21.17
C SER A 59 25.39 3.52 -22.16
N VAL A 60 26.52 3.00 -21.68
CA VAL A 60 27.66 2.60 -22.51
C VAL A 60 27.30 1.41 -23.40
N ARG A 61 27.64 1.49 -24.70
CA ARG A 61 27.47 0.42 -25.69
C ARG A 61 28.77 0.13 -26.41
N LEU A 62 29.01 -1.14 -26.70
CA LEU A 62 30.13 -1.59 -27.52
C LEU A 62 29.74 -1.56 -29.00
N THR A 63 30.59 -0.99 -29.84
CA THR A 63 30.32 -0.90 -31.30
C THR A 63 30.79 -2.17 -31.99
N LYS A 64 29.94 -2.77 -32.81
CA LYS A 64 30.31 -3.86 -33.73
C LYS A 64 31.10 -3.26 -34.90
N GLN A 65 32.37 -3.65 -35.06
CA GLN A 65 33.24 -3.11 -36.12
C GLN A 65 33.58 -4.14 -37.19
N ASN A 66 33.92 -5.37 -36.77
CA ASN A 66 34.30 -6.47 -37.66
C ASN A 66 33.39 -7.69 -37.44
N ASN A 67 33.53 -8.73 -38.27
CA ASN A 67 32.86 -10.02 -38.07
C ASN A 67 33.80 -10.98 -37.33
N ASP A 68 34.11 -10.63 -36.08
CA ASP A 68 35.03 -11.34 -35.21
C ASP A 68 34.41 -11.56 -33.81
N ILE A 69 35.16 -12.20 -32.92
CA ILE A 69 34.73 -12.48 -31.54
C ILE A 69 34.38 -11.19 -30.76
N PHE A 70 34.99 -10.05 -31.07
CA PHE A 70 34.68 -8.78 -30.42
C PHE A 70 33.29 -8.26 -30.81
N SER A 71 32.82 -8.58 -32.03
CA SER A 71 31.44 -8.34 -32.46
C SER A 71 30.43 -9.14 -31.65
N GLU A 72 30.71 -10.43 -31.40
CA GLU A 72 29.87 -11.30 -30.59
C GLU A 72 29.86 -10.86 -29.11
N ILE A 73 31.02 -10.48 -28.57
CA ILE A 73 31.13 -9.91 -27.21
C ILE A 73 30.34 -8.60 -27.12
N ALA A 74 30.45 -7.72 -28.12
CA ALA A 74 29.71 -6.47 -28.15
C ALA A 74 28.19 -6.70 -28.19
N GLU A 75 27.73 -7.70 -28.95
CA GLU A 75 26.32 -8.10 -28.98
C GLU A 75 25.84 -8.60 -27.62
N ALA A 76 26.54 -9.57 -27.04
CA ALA A 76 26.16 -10.13 -25.74
C ALA A 76 26.16 -9.07 -24.64
N TYR A 77 27.17 -8.19 -24.61
CA TYR A 77 27.24 -7.07 -23.68
C TYR A 77 26.07 -6.09 -23.89
N ASN A 78 25.82 -5.65 -25.12
CA ASN A 78 24.76 -4.69 -25.41
C ASN A 78 23.38 -5.25 -25.06
N SER A 79 23.09 -6.51 -25.37
CA SER A 79 21.85 -7.19 -24.99
C SER A 79 21.71 -7.32 -23.46
N MET A 80 22.81 -7.60 -22.76
CA MET A 80 22.81 -7.62 -21.29
C MET A 80 22.47 -6.24 -20.70
N VAL A 81 23.09 -5.18 -21.22
CA VAL A 81 22.85 -3.80 -20.76
C VAL A 81 21.46 -3.30 -21.13
N GLU A 82 20.92 -3.71 -22.28
CA GLU A 82 19.53 -3.46 -22.65
C GLU A 82 18.55 -4.12 -21.68
N MET A 83 18.78 -5.39 -21.34
CA MET A 83 17.92 -6.15 -20.42
C MET A 83 17.88 -5.55 -19.01
N ILE A 84 19.06 -5.28 -18.42
CA ILE A 84 19.13 -4.66 -17.09
C ILE A 84 18.59 -3.23 -17.08
N GLY A 85 18.79 -2.46 -18.16
CA GLY A 85 18.20 -1.14 -18.33
C GLY A 85 16.67 -1.19 -18.39
N GLY A 86 16.12 -2.13 -19.17
CA GLY A 86 14.68 -2.35 -19.28
C GLY A 86 14.03 -2.75 -17.95
N VAL A 87 14.60 -3.75 -17.26
CA VAL A 87 14.11 -4.18 -15.94
C VAL A 87 14.25 -3.07 -14.91
N GLY A 88 15.39 -2.39 -14.84
CA GLY A 88 15.62 -1.28 -13.90
C GLY A 88 14.67 -0.10 -14.13
N GLY A 89 14.39 0.22 -15.40
CA GLY A 89 13.38 1.19 -15.80
C GLY A 89 11.98 0.78 -15.31
N GLU A 90 11.62 -0.50 -15.45
CA GLU A 90 10.35 -1.02 -14.96
C GLU A 90 10.20 -1.00 -13.44
N VAL A 91 11.26 -1.35 -12.70
CA VAL A 91 11.25 -1.23 -11.23
C VAL A 91 10.98 0.21 -10.82
N SER A 92 11.65 1.16 -11.48
CA SER A 92 11.46 2.60 -11.21
C SER A 92 10.05 3.06 -11.56
N ARG A 93 9.51 2.61 -12.70
CA ARG A 93 8.14 2.93 -13.13
C ARG A 93 7.11 2.38 -12.15
N ILE A 94 7.20 1.11 -11.76
CA ILE A 94 6.25 0.49 -10.82
C ILE A 94 6.34 1.11 -9.44
N SER A 95 7.54 1.45 -8.96
CA SER A 95 7.70 2.19 -7.71
C SER A 95 6.91 3.51 -7.72
N LYS A 96 6.97 4.26 -8.82
CA LYS A 96 6.19 5.50 -8.98
C LYS A 96 4.69 5.23 -9.11
N VAL A 97 4.29 4.36 -10.03
CA VAL A 97 2.87 4.13 -10.36
C VAL A 97 2.10 3.46 -9.22
N ALA A 98 2.68 2.43 -8.59
CA ALA A 98 2.03 1.73 -7.48
C ALA A 98 2.24 2.47 -6.15
N GLY A 99 3.46 2.94 -5.87
CA GLY A 99 3.81 3.54 -4.58
C GLY A 99 3.36 4.99 -4.42
N VAL A 100 3.44 5.80 -5.48
CA VAL A 100 3.11 7.24 -5.41
C VAL A 100 1.74 7.53 -5.98
N GLU A 101 1.43 7.03 -7.17
CA GLU A 101 0.15 7.30 -7.85
C GLU A 101 -0.99 6.41 -7.31
N GLY A 102 -0.67 5.38 -6.52
CA GLY A 102 -1.64 4.48 -5.90
C GLY A 102 -2.31 3.50 -6.88
N ASN A 103 -1.80 3.36 -8.11
CA ASN A 103 -2.32 2.41 -9.08
C ASN A 103 -1.74 1.00 -8.82
N LEU A 104 -2.31 0.32 -7.82
CA LEU A 104 -1.91 -1.02 -7.38
C LEU A 104 -2.26 -2.14 -8.39
N LYS A 105 -2.92 -1.80 -9.51
CA LYS A 105 -3.21 -2.73 -10.61
C LYS A 105 -2.10 -2.76 -11.66
N ALA A 106 -1.15 -1.82 -11.62
CA ALA A 106 -0.02 -1.80 -12.52
C ALA A 106 0.92 -2.98 -12.26
N ARG A 107 1.45 -3.59 -13.32
CA ARG A 107 2.42 -4.69 -13.25
C ARG A 107 3.68 -4.34 -14.03
N ALA A 108 4.83 -4.80 -13.54
CA ALA A 108 6.12 -4.67 -14.19
C ALA A 108 6.22 -5.69 -15.33
N SER A 109 6.73 -5.27 -16.48
CA SER A 109 6.98 -6.13 -17.63
C SER A 109 8.09 -5.56 -18.51
N ALA A 110 9.07 -6.37 -18.89
CA ALA A 110 10.09 -5.97 -19.85
C ALA A 110 10.13 -6.95 -21.02
N ASP A 111 10.21 -6.41 -22.24
CA ASP A 111 10.26 -7.21 -23.46
C ASP A 111 11.54 -8.03 -23.52
N GLY A 112 11.42 -9.30 -23.95
CA GLY A 112 12.54 -10.24 -24.01
C GLY A 112 13.03 -10.74 -22.64
N ALA A 113 12.43 -10.30 -21.53
CA ALA A 113 12.83 -10.75 -20.20
C ALA A 113 12.60 -12.27 -20.05
N SER A 114 13.68 -12.97 -19.73
CA SER A 114 13.69 -14.42 -19.56
C SER A 114 14.63 -14.82 -18.41
N GLY A 115 14.49 -16.07 -17.95
CA GLY A 115 15.24 -16.57 -16.79
C GLY A 115 15.15 -15.65 -15.59
N PHE A 116 16.32 -15.33 -15.01
CA PHE A 116 16.47 -14.47 -13.82
C PHE A 116 15.71 -13.14 -13.92
N TRP A 117 15.72 -12.47 -15.07
CA TRP A 117 15.08 -11.17 -15.25
C TRP A 117 13.56 -11.26 -15.15
N ARG A 118 12.98 -12.30 -15.73
CA ARG A 118 11.55 -12.58 -15.63
C ARG A 118 11.16 -12.94 -14.20
N ASP A 119 11.97 -13.73 -13.52
CA ASP A 119 11.73 -14.11 -12.12
C ASP A 119 11.80 -12.88 -11.21
N MET A 120 12.72 -11.95 -11.44
CA MET A 120 12.78 -10.67 -10.74
C MET A 120 11.51 -9.83 -10.94
N LEU A 121 11.02 -9.70 -12.17
CA LEU A 121 9.76 -9.00 -12.46
C LEU A 121 8.56 -9.69 -11.80
N ASN A 122 8.51 -11.02 -11.81
CA ASN A 122 7.47 -11.80 -11.14
C ASN A 122 7.49 -11.59 -9.62
N ASN A 123 8.67 -11.53 -9.01
CA ASN A 123 8.79 -11.26 -7.57
C ASN A 123 8.29 -9.85 -7.22
N ILE A 124 8.62 -8.84 -8.03
CA ILE A 124 8.10 -7.48 -7.85
C ILE A 124 6.57 -7.48 -7.98
N ASN A 125 6.03 -8.14 -9.00
CA ASN A 125 4.59 -8.25 -9.18
C ASN A 125 3.92 -8.99 -8.01
N GLY A 126 4.53 -10.04 -7.48
CA GLY A 126 4.03 -10.75 -6.30
C GLY A 126 4.02 -9.90 -5.04
N LEU A 127 5.03 -9.04 -4.84
CA LEU A 127 5.03 -8.04 -3.76
C LEU A 127 3.92 -7.01 -3.95
N VAL A 128 3.73 -6.51 -5.17
CA VAL A 128 2.62 -5.61 -5.50
C VAL A 128 1.28 -6.29 -5.24
N ASP A 129 1.09 -7.54 -5.65
CA ASP A 129 -0.13 -8.32 -5.40
C ASP A 129 -0.41 -8.50 -3.91
N SER A 130 0.63 -8.83 -3.12
CA SER A 130 0.53 -9.04 -1.68
C SER A 130 0.04 -7.81 -0.92
N ILE A 131 0.31 -6.61 -1.44
CA ILE A 131 -0.18 -5.34 -0.89
C ILE A 131 -1.51 -4.93 -1.54
N ALA A 132 -1.63 -5.12 -2.85
CA ALA A 132 -2.79 -4.68 -3.63
C ALA A 132 -4.08 -5.38 -3.18
N VAL A 133 -4.02 -6.70 -2.98
CA VAL A 133 -5.21 -7.49 -2.67
C VAL A 133 -5.88 -7.01 -1.37
N PRO A 134 -5.18 -6.93 -0.21
CA PRO A 134 -5.80 -6.44 1.02
C PRO A 134 -6.27 -4.98 0.93
N VAL A 135 -5.48 -4.08 0.33
CA VAL A 135 -5.82 -2.65 0.25
C VAL A 135 -7.08 -2.43 -0.60
N LEU A 136 -7.19 -3.09 -1.74
CA LEU A 136 -8.37 -3.00 -2.59
C LEU A 136 -9.60 -3.59 -1.91
N GLU A 137 -9.44 -4.65 -1.12
CA GLU A 137 -10.54 -5.25 -0.36
C GLU A 137 -11.05 -4.33 0.75
N VAL A 138 -10.15 -3.67 1.50
CA VAL A 138 -10.54 -2.63 2.45
C VAL A 138 -11.37 -1.55 1.77
N GLY A 139 -10.95 -1.11 0.57
CA GLY A 139 -11.68 -0.13 -0.22
C GLY A 139 -13.12 -0.58 -0.56
N LYS A 140 -13.33 -1.86 -0.86
CA LYS A 140 -14.67 -2.42 -1.11
C LYS A 140 -15.51 -2.45 0.17
N VAL A 141 -14.96 -2.97 1.26
CA VAL A 141 -15.67 -3.07 2.54
C VAL A 141 -16.07 -1.69 3.05
N LEU A 142 -15.18 -0.70 3.00
CA LEU A 142 -15.50 0.69 3.37
C LEU A 142 -16.59 1.30 2.47
N LYS A 143 -16.62 0.94 1.18
CA LYS A 143 -17.67 1.37 0.25
C LYS A 143 -19.03 0.73 0.57
N ASN A 144 -19.06 -0.47 1.14
CA ASN A 144 -20.31 -1.08 1.62
C ASN A 144 -20.79 -0.41 2.91
N ILE A 145 -19.88 -0.17 3.85
CA ILE A 145 -20.17 0.55 5.09
C ILE A 145 -20.73 1.95 4.79
N SER A 146 -20.16 2.67 3.83
CA SER A 146 -20.65 4.01 3.46
C SER A 146 -22.05 4.01 2.83
N LYS A 147 -22.51 2.86 2.32
CA LYS A 147 -23.87 2.64 1.83
C LYS A 147 -24.82 2.07 2.89
N GLY A 148 -24.33 1.85 4.11
CA GLY A 148 -25.08 1.18 5.17
C GLY A 148 -25.21 -0.33 5.01
N ASN A 149 -24.49 -0.95 4.07
CA ASN A 149 -24.41 -2.41 3.98
C ASN A 149 -23.31 -2.90 4.93
N LEU A 150 -23.73 -3.49 6.05
CA LEU A 150 -22.86 -3.95 7.13
C LEU A 150 -22.77 -5.48 7.22
N ASP A 151 -23.37 -6.20 6.26
CA ASP A 151 -23.34 -7.66 6.23
C ASP A 151 -22.03 -8.19 5.62
N GLU A 152 -21.31 -7.36 4.87
CA GLU A 152 -20.04 -7.71 4.25
C GLU A 152 -18.85 -7.40 5.16
N SER A 153 -18.13 -8.45 5.57
CA SER A 153 -16.92 -8.38 6.40
C SER A 153 -15.67 -8.69 5.59
N PHE A 154 -14.50 -8.36 6.15
CA PHE A 154 -13.21 -8.68 5.54
C PHE A 154 -12.92 -10.18 5.72
N GLN A 155 -12.88 -10.93 4.61
CA GLN A 155 -12.75 -12.41 4.60
C GLN A 155 -11.41 -12.93 4.03
N ILE A 156 -10.54 -12.05 3.55
CA ILE A 156 -9.28 -12.49 2.92
C ILE A 156 -8.30 -12.98 4.00
N PRO A 157 -7.66 -14.16 3.82
CA PRO A 157 -6.62 -14.61 4.73
C PRO A 157 -5.43 -13.65 4.67
N VAL A 158 -5.29 -12.85 5.73
CA VAL A 158 -4.21 -11.88 5.91
C VAL A 158 -3.40 -12.22 7.16
N SER A 159 -2.14 -11.80 7.17
CA SER A 159 -1.20 -12.02 8.28
C SER A 159 -0.51 -10.71 8.65
N GLY A 160 0.11 -10.66 9.84
CA GLY A 160 0.81 -9.48 10.34
C GLY A 160 -0.09 -8.25 10.42
N ASP A 161 0.40 -7.10 9.95
CA ASP A 161 -0.31 -5.81 10.02
C ASP A 161 -1.65 -5.82 9.27
N PHE A 162 -1.74 -6.55 8.15
CA PHE A 162 -2.99 -6.69 7.41
C PHE A 162 -4.06 -7.43 8.23
N LYS A 163 -3.66 -8.39 9.09
CA LYS A 163 -4.58 -9.06 10.00
C LYS A 163 -5.11 -8.11 11.06
N VAL A 164 -4.23 -7.32 11.67
CA VAL A 164 -4.63 -6.30 12.66
C VAL A 164 -5.63 -5.30 12.05
N MET A 165 -5.37 -4.86 10.82
CA MET A 165 -6.28 -3.98 10.08
C MET A 165 -7.64 -4.64 9.82
N ALA A 166 -7.65 -5.88 9.31
CA ALA A 166 -8.89 -6.62 9.04
C ALA A 166 -9.73 -6.84 10.31
N GLU A 167 -9.11 -7.25 11.41
CA GLU A 167 -9.79 -7.42 12.71
C GLU A 167 -10.36 -6.10 13.24
N THR A 168 -9.65 -4.99 13.06
CA THR A 168 -10.11 -3.66 13.47
C THR A 168 -11.31 -3.20 12.64
N ILE A 169 -11.29 -3.42 11.33
CA ILE A 169 -12.42 -3.13 10.44
C ILE A 169 -13.62 -4.00 10.80
N ASN A 170 -13.43 -5.30 10.97
CA ASN A 170 -14.52 -6.21 11.34
C ASN A 170 -15.15 -5.84 12.69
N ARG A 171 -14.34 -5.51 13.70
CA ARG A 171 -14.87 -5.00 14.99
C ARG A 171 -15.67 -3.71 14.83
N THR A 172 -15.29 -2.84 13.90
CA THR A 172 -16.04 -1.61 13.60
C THR A 172 -17.39 -1.94 12.96
N ILE A 173 -17.43 -2.88 12.03
CA ILE A 173 -18.66 -3.38 11.40
C ILE A 173 -19.58 -4.00 12.46
N ASP A 174 -19.05 -4.83 13.34
CA ASP A 174 -19.83 -5.46 14.41
C ASP A 174 -20.47 -4.41 15.33
N ASN A 175 -19.70 -3.40 15.75
CA ASN A 175 -20.21 -2.30 16.57
C ASN A 175 -21.32 -1.51 15.87
N LEU A 176 -21.16 -1.24 14.57
CA LEU A 176 -22.18 -0.58 13.75
C LEU A 176 -23.46 -1.41 13.66
N ASN A 177 -23.33 -2.72 13.44
CA ASN A 177 -24.47 -3.64 13.37
C ASN A 177 -25.25 -3.69 14.68
N VAL A 178 -24.55 -3.83 15.81
CA VAL A 178 -25.20 -3.85 17.12
C VAL A 178 -25.88 -2.51 17.41
N PHE A 179 -25.22 -1.39 17.15
CA PHE A 179 -25.81 -0.07 17.34
C PHE A 179 -27.06 0.13 16.48
N ALA A 180 -26.99 -0.18 15.18
CA ALA A 180 -28.12 -0.03 14.26
C ALA A 180 -29.32 -0.92 14.67
N GLY A 181 -29.05 -2.15 15.09
CA GLY A 181 -30.06 -3.07 15.62
C GLY A 181 -30.73 -2.53 16.88
N GLU A 182 -29.95 -2.04 17.85
CA GLU A 182 -30.48 -1.52 19.11
C GLU A 182 -31.30 -0.25 18.93
N VAL A 183 -30.84 0.68 18.08
CA VAL A 183 -31.62 1.90 17.76
C VAL A 183 -32.93 1.53 17.10
N SER A 184 -32.91 0.61 16.13
CA SER A 184 -34.13 0.15 15.44
C SER A 184 -35.11 -0.51 16.41
N ARG A 185 -34.59 -1.37 17.31
CA ARG A 185 -35.40 -2.06 18.33
C ARG A 185 -36.05 -1.06 19.29
N VAL A 186 -35.29 -0.11 19.84
CA VAL A 186 -35.83 0.89 20.77
C VAL A 186 -36.85 1.79 20.09
N ALA A 187 -36.59 2.22 18.86
CA ALA A 187 -37.54 3.02 18.08
C ALA A 187 -38.84 2.26 17.83
N GLN A 188 -38.77 0.96 17.52
CA GLN A 188 -39.94 0.10 17.36
C GLN A 188 -40.69 -0.08 18.69
N GLU A 189 -40.00 -0.50 19.76
CA GLU A 189 -40.61 -0.77 21.06
C GLU A 189 -41.29 0.48 21.64
N VAL A 190 -40.54 1.58 21.77
CA VAL A 190 -41.03 2.79 22.45
C VAL A 190 -41.90 3.64 21.52
N GLY A 191 -41.52 3.77 20.26
CA GLY A 191 -42.17 4.68 19.31
C GLY A 191 -43.36 4.08 18.57
N THR A 192 -43.36 2.76 18.31
CA THR A 192 -44.38 2.12 17.47
C THR A 192 -45.26 1.17 18.26
N GLU A 193 -44.66 0.27 19.06
CA GLU A 193 -45.38 -0.73 19.84
C GLU A 193 -45.91 -0.21 21.18
N GLY A 194 -45.48 0.99 21.60
CA GLY A 194 -45.87 1.58 22.88
C GLY A 194 -45.35 0.80 24.10
N LYS A 195 -44.35 -0.08 23.93
CA LYS A 195 -43.64 -0.75 25.01
C LYS A 195 -42.65 0.20 25.66
N LEU A 196 -43.18 1.01 26.58
CA LEU A 196 -42.41 2.05 27.26
C LEU A 196 -41.38 1.47 28.23
N GLY A 197 -40.20 2.08 28.27
CA GLY A 197 -39.07 1.68 29.12
C GLY A 197 -37.94 0.95 28.37
N GLY A 198 -38.09 0.71 27.06
CA GLY A 198 -37.02 0.17 26.22
C GLY A 198 -35.81 1.09 26.17
N GLN A 199 -34.62 0.52 26.32
CA GLN A 199 -33.33 1.23 26.24
C GLN A 199 -32.35 0.40 25.40
N ALA A 200 -31.50 1.11 24.65
CA ALA A 200 -30.44 0.55 23.83
C ALA A 200 -29.28 0.09 24.71
N VAL A 201 -28.78 -1.12 24.45
CA VAL A 201 -27.63 -1.71 25.14
C VAL A 201 -26.59 -2.11 24.11
N VAL A 202 -25.60 -1.25 23.91
CA VAL A 202 -24.50 -1.49 22.98
C VAL A 202 -23.23 -1.79 23.79
N PRO A 203 -22.70 -3.03 23.77
CA PRO A 203 -21.54 -3.42 24.58
C PRO A 203 -20.25 -2.85 24.01
N ASN A 204 -19.25 -2.64 24.88
CA ASN A 204 -17.87 -2.27 24.51
C ASN A 204 -17.72 -0.97 23.69
N VAL A 205 -18.70 -0.07 23.75
CA VAL A 205 -18.63 1.23 23.07
C VAL A 205 -18.00 2.31 23.95
N GLY A 206 -17.16 3.12 23.33
CA GLY A 206 -16.58 4.34 23.90
C GLY A 206 -16.67 5.50 22.91
N GLY A 207 -16.34 6.71 23.37
CA GLY A 207 -16.41 7.92 22.54
C GLY A 207 -17.81 8.18 21.98
N VAL A 208 -17.88 8.57 20.70
CA VAL A 208 -19.12 8.97 20.02
C VAL A 208 -20.21 7.90 20.09
N TRP A 209 -19.86 6.62 20.02
CA TRP A 209 -20.83 5.52 20.08
C TRP A 209 -21.57 5.45 21.42
N LYS A 210 -20.84 5.70 22.51
CA LYS A 210 -21.42 5.74 23.85
C LYS A 210 -22.37 6.94 23.97
N GLU A 211 -21.93 8.11 23.54
CA GLU A 211 -22.72 9.34 23.55
C GLU A 211 -24.03 9.19 22.76
N LEU A 212 -23.97 8.61 21.55
CA LEU A 212 -25.16 8.36 20.73
C LEU A 212 -26.13 7.39 21.41
N THR A 213 -25.61 6.34 22.06
CA THR A 213 -26.43 5.38 22.82
C THR A 213 -27.12 6.06 24.01
N GLU A 214 -26.38 6.90 24.75
CA GLU A 214 -26.92 7.68 25.88
C GLU A 214 -27.99 8.68 25.44
N ASN A 215 -27.81 9.32 24.28
CA ASN A 215 -28.80 10.24 23.71
C ASN A 215 -30.10 9.51 23.33
N VAL A 216 -30.02 8.34 22.67
CA VAL A 216 -31.19 7.51 22.36
C VAL A 216 -31.91 7.08 23.64
N ASN A 217 -31.16 6.66 24.65
CA ASN A 217 -31.72 6.25 25.95
C ASN A 217 -32.38 7.41 26.69
N THR A 218 -31.80 8.60 26.64
CA THR A 218 -32.38 9.81 27.22
C THR A 218 -33.70 10.16 26.55
N MET A 219 -33.75 10.11 25.22
CA MET A 219 -34.97 10.32 24.45
C MET A 219 -36.05 9.28 24.79
N ALA A 220 -35.70 7.99 24.78
CA ALA A 220 -36.63 6.90 25.07
C ALA A 220 -37.18 6.96 26.51
N ALA A 221 -36.33 7.29 27.49
CA ALA A 221 -36.71 7.47 28.88
C ALA A 221 -37.64 8.68 29.07
N ALA A 222 -37.34 9.80 28.40
CA ALA A 222 -38.18 10.98 28.42
C ALA A 222 -39.59 10.67 27.88
N LEU A 223 -39.68 10.07 26.69
CA LEU A 223 -40.96 9.66 26.08
C LEU A 223 -41.73 8.69 26.98
N THR A 224 -41.04 7.71 27.56
CA THR A 224 -41.63 6.75 28.50
C THR A 224 -42.26 7.45 29.70
N SER A 225 -41.53 8.35 30.35
CA SER A 225 -42.01 9.10 31.52
C SER A 225 -43.23 9.94 31.15
N GLN A 226 -43.15 10.66 30.04
CA GLN A 226 -44.18 11.56 29.55
C GLN A 226 -45.49 10.82 29.25
N VAL A 227 -45.42 9.72 28.51
CA VAL A 227 -46.62 8.94 28.13
C VAL A 227 -47.22 8.22 29.33
N ARG A 228 -46.41 7.72 30.28
CA ARG A 228 -46.93 7.10 31.51
C ARG A 228 -47.65 8.09 32.42
N ASP A 229 -47.16 9.32 32.52
CA ASP A 229 -47.82 10.36 33.32
C ASP A 229 -49.19 10.72 32.70
N ILE A 230 -49.25 10.88 31.37
CA ILE A 230 -50.51 11.07 30.63
C ILE A 230 -51.48 9.91 30.90
N ALA A 231 -51.01 8.67 30.77
CA ALA A 231 -51.85 7.48 31.00
C ALA A 231 -52.39 7.41 32.44
N THR A 232 -51.58 7.81 33.42
CA THR A 232 -51.98 7.82 34.83
C THR A 232 -53.11 8.82 35.07
N VAL A 233 -52.93 10.06 34.62
CA VAL A 233 -53.92 11.14 34.82
C VAL A 233 -55.21 10.85 34.04
N THR A 234 -55.11 10.43 32.78
CA THR A 234 -56.30 10.09 31.97
C THR A 234 -57.07 8.90 32.54
N THR A 235 -56.39 7.90 33.10
CA THR A 235 -57.04 6.77 33.79
C THR A 235 -57.75 7.22 35.07
N ALA A 236 -57.14 8.13 35.85
CA ALA A 236 -57.77 8.69 37.05
C ALA A 236 -59.05 9.45 36.71
N VAL A 237 -58.98 10.33 35.70
CA VAL A 237 -60.14 11.08 35.18
C VAL A 237 -61.26 10.14 34.72
N ALA A 238 -60.93 9.08 33.98
CA ALA A 238 -61.91 8.10 33.52
C ALA A 238 -62.59 7.33 34.66
N ARG A 239 -61.95 7.24 35.84
CA ARG A 239 -62.51 6.64 37.06
C ARG A 239 -63.22 7.66 37.95
N GLY A 240 -63.30 8.92 37.54
CA GLY A 240 -63.89 10.01 38.31
C GLY A 240 -62.97 10.61 39.39
N ASP A 241 -61.69 10.22 39.42
CA ASP A 241 -60.70 10.86 40.29
C ASP A 241 -60.08 12.07 39.58
N LEU A 242 -60.60 13.25 39.92
CA LEU A 242 -60.18 14.53 39.36
C LEU A 242 -59.14 15.24 40.25
N SER A 243 -58.54 14.52 41.21
CA SER A 243 -57.46 15.05 42.04
C SER A 243 -56.08 14.91 41.39
N GLN A 244 -55.93 14.03 40.39
CA GLN A 244 -54.65 13.72 39.76
C GLN A 244 -54.31 14.73 38.66
N LYS A 245 -53.06 15.20 38.65
CA LYS A 245 -52.51 16.10 37.62
C LYS A 245 -51.20 15.56 37.08
N MET A 246 -50.87 15.95 35.86
CA MET A 246 -49.56 15.66 35.28
C MET A 246 -48.48 16.43 36.04
N THR A 247 -47.42 15.72 36.41
CA THR A 247 -46.33 16.25 37.23
C THR A 247 -44.97 16.22 36.52
N VAL A 248 -44.81 15.38 35.50
CA VAL A 248 -43.55 15.20 34.75
C VAL A 248 -43.01 16.54 34.23
N ASP A 249 -41.69 16.74 34.35
CA ASP A 249 -41.02 17.91 33.79
C ASP A 249 -40.90 17.78 32.26
N VAL A 250 -41.51 18.70 31.54
CA VAL A 250 -41.64 18.69 30.09
C VAL A 250 -41.45 20.09 29.52
N LYS A 251 -40.99 20.15 28.27
CA LYS A 251 -40.74 21.39 27.54
C LYS A 251 -41.40 21.32 26.17
N GLY A 252 -41.53 22.47 25.50
CA GLY A 252 -42.07 22.57 24.14
C GLY A 252 -43.52 22.12 24.05
N GLU A 253 -43.87 21.38 22.99
CA GLU A 253 -45.23 20.92 22.72
C GLU A 253 -45.79 20.02 23.85
N LEU A 254 -44.93 19.26 24.53
CA LEU A 254 -45.37 18.43 25.64
C LEU A 254 -45.73 19.22 26.91
N LEU A 255 -45.13 20.40 27.10
CA LEU A 255 -45.55 21.30 28.17
C LEU A 255 -46.96 21.83 27.91
N GLN A 256 -47.25 22.23 26.66
CA GLN A 256 -48.58 22.66 26.27
C GLN A 256 -49.61 21.53 26.46
N LEU A 257 -49.26 20.30 26.09
CA LEU A 257 -50.11 19.13 26.34
C LEU A 257 -50.38 18.92 27.84
N LYS A 258 -49.35 19.02 28.68
CA LYS A 258 -49.48 18.94 30.14
C LYS A 258 -50.42 20.01 30.70
N GLU A 259 -50.26 21.26 30.28
CA GLU A 259 -51.11 22.37 30.73
C GLU A 259 -52.57 22.17 30.31
N ASN A 260 -52.81 21.79 29.05
CA ASN A 260 -54.14 21.52 28.54
C ASN A 260 -54.83 20.36 29.28
N LEU A 261 -54.12 19.26 29.54
CA LEU A 261 -54.67 18.12 30.29
C LEU A 261 -54.98 18.51 31.74
N ASN A 262 -54.11 19.27 32.40
CA ASN A 262 -54.36 19.75 33.76
C ASN A 262 -55.55 20.72 33.84
N GLN A 263 -55.70 21.64 32.86
CA GLN A 263 -56.86 22.52 32.77
C GLN A 263 -58.16 21.77 32.52
N MET A 264 -58.12 20.70 31.72
CA MET A 264 -59.27 19.81 31.51
C MET A 264 -59.70 19.15 32.83
N VAL A 265 -58.76 18.63 33.62
CA VAL A 265 -59.03 18.07 34.96
C VAL A 265 -59.71 19.09 35.86
N ASP A 266 -59.15 20.31 35.93
CA ASP A 266 -59.71 21.40 36.75
C ASP A 266 -61.14 21.74 36.34
N SER A 267 -61.40 21.82 35.03
CA SER A 267 -62.71 22.13 34.49
C SER A 267 -63.75 21.05 34.84
N LEU A 268 -63.39 19.77 34.69
CA LEU A 268 -64.26 18.66 35.06
C LEU A 268 -64.58 18.65 36.56
N ASN A 269 -63.60 18.99 37.40
CA ASN A 269 -63.77 18.98 38.86
C ASN A 269 -64.79 20.04 39.32
N LEU A 270 -64.83 21.19 38.61
CA LEU A 270 -65.82 22.24 38.86
C LEU A 270 -67.25 21.85 38.48
N PHE A 271 -67.43 20.93 37.52
CA PHE A 271 -68.77 20.44 37.13
C PHE A 271 -69.25 19.28 38.00
N ALA A 272 -68.35 18.54 38.63
CA ALA A 272 -68.67 17.38 39.47
C ALA A 272 -69.00 17.74 40.93
N GLY A 273 -68.57 18.92 41.39
CA GLY A 273 -68.89 19.48 42.72
C GLY A 273 -70.14 20.34 42.73
#